data_AF-A0A7S3EYN9-F1
#
_entry.id   AF-A0A7S3EYN9-F1
#
_cell.length_a   1.000
_cell.length_b   1.000
_cell.length_c   1.000
_cell.angle_alpha   90.00
_cell.angle_beta   90.00
_cell.angle_gamma   90.00
#
_symmetry.space_group_name_H-M   'P 1'
#
loop_
_entity.id
_entity.type
_entity.pdbx_description
1 polymer ?
#
loop_
_entity_poly.entity_id
_entity_poly.type
_entity_poly.pdbx_seq_one_letter_code
_entity_poly.pdbx_strand_id
1 'polypeptide(L)'
;AAAVPVEQHGVKQVVTSQKRSPGYNLVRVGNFTEDPSPDAIPDIAFFHHLPSLPEIYDAKTGRQQLVRQCCGALRDVCDLVFGWDAAKVTLFYEPGSVSRFVRQKLLLNLAPVEERKKAAGLTDIRTDAFVYAYFYGLCIHKLAHFFDVVHGTRHDFFMSEYRANYSQRWVELLLARGFDPITVEREYQKQCWQVVD
;
A
#
# COMPACT_ATOMS: atom_id res chain seq x y z
N ALA A 1 24.92 18.95 -15.14
CA ALA A 1 26.04 18.09 -15.56
C ALA A 1 25.49 17.01 -16.47
N ALA A 2 26.21 16.70 -17.55
CA ALA A 2 25.73 16.02 -18.75
C ALA A 2 25.16 14.61 -18.52
N ALA A 3 24.15 14.25 -19.33
CA ALA A 3 23.58 12.92 -19.41
C ALA A 3 24.54 11.98 -20.17
N VAL A 4 24.78 10.79 -19.61
CA VAL A 4 25.48 9.69 -20.28
C VAL A 4 24.41 8.79 -20.90
N PRO A 5 24.45 8.51 -22.22
CA PRO A 5 23.48 7.62 -22.85
C PRO A 5 23.90 6.17 -22.62
N VAL A 6 22.97 5.35 -22.12
CA VAL A 6 23.06 3.89 -22.18
C VAL A 6 22.07 3.46 -23.24
N GLU A 7 22.56 2.98 -24.37
CA GLU A 7 21.73 2.33 -25.39
C GLU A 7 21.24 0.98 -24.85
N GLN A 8 19.93 0.79 -24.77
CA GLN A 8 19.31 -0.53 -24.71
C GLN A 8 18.07 -0.55 -25.60
N HIS A 9 18.08 -1.52 -26.51
CA HIS A 9 17.00 -1.84 -27.43
C HIS A 9 15.67 -2.08 -26.69
N GLY A 10 14.58 -1.50 -27.22
CA GLY A 10 13.25 -2.10 -27.13
C GLY A 10 12.40 -1.85 -25.87
N VAL A 11 12.71 -0.86 -25.03
CA VAL A 11 11.79 -0.43 -23.96
C VAL A 11 11.46 1.05 -24.17
N LYS A 12 10.16 1.38 -24.29
CA LYS A 12 9.68 2.77 -24.36
C LYS A 12 10.33 3.57 -23.24
N GLN A 13 11.04 4.64 -23.61
CA GLN A 13 11.71 5.58 -22.70
C GLN A 13 10.79 5.97 -21.55
N VAL A 14 11.08 5.46 -20.34
CA VAL A 14 10.43 5.93 -19.11
C VAL A 14 11.06 7.28 -18.77
N VAL A 15 10.40 8.36 -19.15
CA VAL A 15 10.79 9.71 -18.72
C VAL A 15 10.43 9.85 -17.25
N THR A 16 11.38 9.60 -16.36
CA THR A 16 11.22 9.87 -14.92
C THR A 16 11.37 11.36 -14.67
N SER A 17 10.29 12.06 -14.31
CA SER A 17 10.39 13.41 -13.76
C SER A 17 11.00 13.33 -12.35
N GLN A 18 12.25 13.77 -12.21
CA GLN A 18 12.93 13.80 -10.92
C GLN A 18 12.56 15.10 -10.18
N LYS A 19 11.72 15.00 -9.14
CA LYS A 19 11.49 16.11 -8.20
C LYS A 19 12.22 15.80 -6.90
N ARG A 20 13.39 16.41 -6.70
CA ARG A 20 14.13 16.33 -5.43
C ARG A 20 13.44 17.26 -4.43
N SER A 21 12.91 16.70 -3.35
CA SER A 21 12.48 17.46 -2.17
C SER A 21 13.21 16.86 -0.96
N PRO A 22 13.71 17.68 -0.01
CA PRO A 22 14.33 17.16 1.21
C PRO A 22 13.39 16.14 1.90
N GLY A 23 13.91 14.96 2.26
CA GLY A 23 13.11 13.87 2.85
C GLY A 23 12.32 13.00 1.86
N TYR A 24 12.47 13.23 0.55
CA TYR A 24 11.73 12.50 -0.50
C TYR A 24 12.69 11.78 -1.46
N ASN A 25 13.05 10.53 -1.11
CA ASN A 25 13.92 9.68 -1.93
C ASN A 25 13.13 8.60 -2.68
N LEU A 26 11.92 8.93 -3.13
CA LEU A 26 11.02 8.04 -3.84
C LEU A 26 10.98 8.39 -5.34
N VAL A 27 11.05 7.37 -6.20
CA VAL A 27 10.91 7.49 -7.65
C VAL A 27 9.64 6.78 -8.08
N ARG A 28 8.83 7.41 -8.94
CA ARG A 28 7.68 6.74 -9.54
C ARG A 28 8.19 5.68 -10.50
N VAL A 29 7.81 4.43 -10.24
CA VAL A 29 8.15 3.31 -11.13
C VAL A 29 7.13 3.22 -12.26
N GLY A 30 5.84 3.35 -11.93
CA GLY A 30 4.76 3.25 -12.90
C GLY A 30 3.41 3.12 -12.22
N ASN A 31 2.43 2.61 -12.96
CA ASN A 31 1.18 2.12 -12.41
C ASN A 31 1.16 0.60 -12.45
N PHE A 32 0.41 -0.01 -11.54
CA PHE A 32 0.23 -1.45 -11.45
C PHE A 32 -1.25 -1.77 -11.31
N THR A 33 -1.58 -3.02 -11.62
CA THR A 33 -2.88 -3.65 -11.36
C THR A 33 -2.61 -5.11 -10.96
N GLU A 34 -3.53 -5.71 -10.21
CA GLU A 34 -3.46 -7.09 -9.74
C GLU A 34 -3.48 -8.11 -10.90
N ASP A 35 -4.14 -7.76 -12.01
CA ASP A 35 -4.20 -8.62 -13.20
C ASP A 35 -2.87 -8.53 -13.98
N PRO A 36 -2.14 -9.64 -14.16
CA PRO A 36 -0.93 -9.67 -14.97
C PRO A 36 -1.21 -9.72 -16.48
N SER A 37 -2.47 -9.83 -16.92
CA SER A 37 -2.83 -9.89 -18.34
C SER A 37 -2.36 -8.64 -19.09
N PRO A 38 -1.97 -8.77 -20.38
CA PRO A 38 -1.51 -7.64 -21.17
C PRO A 38 -2.61 -6.61 -21.46
N ASP A 39 -3.88 -7.02 -21.36
CA ASP A 39 -5.04 -6.18 -21.62
C ASP A 39 -5.51 -5.42 -20.36
N ALA A 40 -5.01 -5.78 -19.18
CA ALA A 40 -5.31 -5.09 -17.94
C ALA A 40 -4.77 -3.66 -17.96
N ILE A 41 -5.58 -2.70 -17.53
CA ILE A 41 -5.20 -1.29 -17.47
C ILE A 41 -4.61 -1.00 -16.07
N PRO A 42 -3.29 -0.74 -15.95
CA PRO A 42 -2.68 -0.39 -14.67
C PRO A 42 -3.03 1.05 -14.25
N ASP A 43 -3.58 1.19 -13.04
CA ASP A 43 -4.17 2.44 -12.53
C ASP A 43 -3.60 2.87 -11.16
N ILE A 44 -3.20 1.93 -10.30
CA ILE A 44 -2.64 2.23 -8.98
C ILE A 44 -1.18 2.65 -9.12
N ALA A 45 -0.87 3.89 -8.75
CA ALA A 45 0.48 4.43 -8.84
C ALA A 45 1.42 3.78 -7.80
N PHE A 46 2.63 3.43 -8.24
CA PHE A 46 3.67 2.87 -7.37
C PHE A 46 4.98 3.67 -7.41
N PHE A 47 5.54 3.91 -6.23
CA PHE A 47 6.82 4.58 -6.01
C PHE A 47 7.80 3.64 -5.29
N HIS A 48 9.09 3.80 -5.54
CA HIS A 48 10.11 3.01 -4.89
C HIS A 48 11.22 3.89 -4.32
N HIS A 49 11.77 3.48 -3.19
CA HIS A 49 12.96 4.09 -2.61
C HIS A 49 14.15 3.98 -3.58
N LEU A 50 14.75 5.13 -3.92
CA LEU A 50 15.79 5.24 -4.95
C LEU A 50 17.02 4.34 -4.70
N PRO A 51 17.58 4.25 -3.47
CA PRO A 51 18.77 3.44 -3.20
C PRO A 51 18.56 1.95 -3.42
N SER A 52 17.34 1.46 -3.22
CA SER A 52 16.96 0.07 -3.49
C SER A 52 16.17 -0.09 -4.79
N LEU A 53 16.13 0.92 -5.66
CA LEU A 53 15.37 0.87 -6.91
C LEU A 53 15.72 -0.36 -7.78
N PRO A 54 16.99 -0.79 -7.95
CA PRO A 54 17.30 -1.95 -8.80
C PRO A 54 16.56 -3.23 -8.41
N GLU A 55 16.23 -3.38 -7.11
CA GLU A 55 15.55 -4.56 -6.59
C GLU A 55 14.10 -4.70 -7.11
N ILE A 56 13.44 -3.64 -7.60
CA ILE A 56 12.12 -3.77 -8.25
C ILE A 56 12.19 -4.53 -9.57
N TYR A 57 13.36 -4.55 -10.22
CA TYR A 57 13.59 -5.23 -11.50
C TYR A 57 14.30 -6.57 -11.33
N ASP A 58 14.73 -6.91 -10.11
CA ASP A 58 15.33 -8.20 -9.82
C ASP A 58 14.25 -9.27 -9.59
N ALA A 59 14.20 -10.27 -10.45
CA ALA A 59 13.26 -11.38 -10.35
C ALA A 59 13.38 -12.16 -9.02
N LYS A 60 14.57 -12.16 -8.38
CA LYS A 60 14.80 -12.86 -7.11
C LYS A 60 14.08 -12.22 -5.93
N THR A 61 13.83 -10.91 -5.98
CA THR A 61 13.08 -10.21 -4.93
C THR A 61 11.59 -10.42 -5.08
N GLY A 62 11.12 -10.70 -6.30
CA GLY A 62 9.70 -10.87 -6.62
C GLY A 62 8.87 -9.60 -6.36
N ARG A 63 9.49 -8.42 -6.30
CA ARG A 63 8.79 -7.21 -5.81
C ARG A 63 7.67 -6.73 -6.73
N GLN A 64 7.77 -6.90 -8.04
CA GLN A 64 6.64 -6.59 -8.93
C GLN A 64 5.42 -7.48 -8.63
N GLN A 65 5.65 -8.77 -8.34
CA GLN A 65 4.56 -9.66 -7.95
C GLN A 65 3.95 -9.24 -6.62
N LEU A 66 4.78 -8.84 -5.65
CA LEU A 66 4.30 -8.27 -4.38
C LEU A 66 3.41 -7.05 -4.63
N VAL A 67 3.85 -6.09 -5.45
CA VAL A 67 3.08 -4.88 -5.77
C VAL A 67 1.70 -5.24 -6.35
N ARG A 68 1.64 -6.19 -7.29
CA ARG A 68 0.37 -6.65 -7.88
C ARG A 68 -0.55 -7.32 -6.86
N GLN A 69 -0.02 -8.17 -5.99
CA GLN A 69 -0.80 -8.78 -4.92
C GLN A 69 -1.33 -7.71 -3.95
N CYS A 70 -0.53 -6.69 -3.65
CA CYS A 70 -0.94 -5.53 -2.86
C CYS A 70 -2.03 -4.72 -3.55
N CYS A 71 -1.98 -4.51 -4.88
CA CYS A 71 -3.07 -3.88 -5.64
C CYS A 71 -4.40 -4.62 -5.43
N GLY A 72 -4.37 -5.95 -5.49
CA GLY A 72 -5.58 -6.77 -5.30
C GLY A 72 -6.15 -6.66 -3.89
N ALA A 73 -5.31 -6.82 -2.86
CA ALA A 73 -5.74 -6.63 -1.47
C ALA A 73 -6.23 -5.20 -1.20
N LEU A 74 -5.60 -4.20 -1.81
CA LEU A 74 -5.99 -2.81 -1.68
C LEU A 74 -7.35 -2.53 -2.34
N ARG A 75 -7.64 -3.12 -3.51
CA ARG A 75 -8.97 -3.04 -4.14
C ARG A 75 -10.04 -3.67 -3.27
N ASP A 76 -9.81 -4.89 -2.79
CA ASP A 76 -10.74 -5.56 -1.87
C ASP A 76 -11.10 -4.62 -0.70
N VAL A 77 -10.10 -4.00 -0.07
CA VAL A 77 -10.31 -3.08 1.05
C VAL A 77 -11.01 -1.78 0.60
N CYS A 78 -10.51 -1.10 -0.44
CA CYS A 78 -11.03 0.19 -0.87
C CYS A 78 -12.45 0.09 -1.43
N ASP A 79 -12.69 -0.87 -2.32
CA ASP A 79 -13.92 -0.97 -3.09
C ASP A 79 -15.03 -1.61 -2.23
N LEU A 80 -14.71 -2.65 -1.44
CA LEU A 80 -15.72 -3.39 -0.66
C LEU A 80 -15.95 -2.79 0.73
N VAL A 81 -14.94 -2.20 1.37
CA VAL A 81 -15.07 -1.64 2.72
C VAL A 81 -15.39 -0.15 2.68
N PHE A 82 -14.56 0.64 1.99
CA PHE A 82 -14.70 2.10 2.02
C PHE A 82 -15.64 2.65 0.93
N GLY A 83 -15.85 1.90 -0.16
CA GLY A 83 -16.71 2.29 -1.27
C GLY A 83 -16.09 3.37 -2.15
N TRP A 84 -14.76 3.37 -2.30
CA TRP A 84 -14.05 4.32 -3.14
C TRP A 84 -12.97 3.64 -4.00
N ASP A 85 -12.62 4.29 -5.10
CA ASP A 85 -11.66 3.76 -6.08
C ASP A 85 -10.24 3.64 -5.51
N ALA A 86 -9.70 2.43 -5.47
CA ALA A 86 -8.32 2.14 -5.07
C ALA A 86 -7.26 2.90 -5.88
N ALA A 87 -7.54 3.31 -7.12
CA ALA A 87 -6.63 4.11 -7.94
C ALA A 87 -6.32 5.50 -7.33
N LYS A 88 -7.12 5.95 -6.35
CA LYS A 88 -6.87 7.18 -5.57
C LYS A 88 -5.79 6.99 -4.51
N VAL A 89 -5.43 5.75 -4.18
CA VAL A 89 -4.35 5.41 -3.25
C VAL A 89 -3.06 5.18 -4.04
N THR A 90 -1.96 5.69 -3.50
CA THR A 90 -0.62 5.46 -4.02
C THR A 90 0.10 4.44 -3.15
N LEU A 91 0.73 3.46 -3.78
CA LEU A 91 1.60 2.51 -3.08
C LEU A 91 3.05 2.99 -3.16
N PHE A 92 3.85 2.68 -2.14
CA PHE A 92 5.28 2.88 -2.21
C PHE A 92 6.06 1.80 -1.47
N TYR A 93 7.36 1.70 -1.73
CA TYR A 93 8.26 0.83 -0.98
C TYR A 93 9.43 1.61 -0.41
N GLU A 94 9.57 1.58 0.92
CA GLU A 94 10.70 2.15 1.65
C GLU A 94 10.83 1.50 3.03
N PRO A 95 11.90 0.75 3.33
CA PRO A 95 12.07 0.16 4.66
C PRO A 95 12.09 1.22 5.77
N GLY A 96 11.51 0.91 6.93
CA GLY A 96 11.52 1.80 8.11
C GLY A 96 10.51 2.96 8.10
N SER A 97 9.56 2.97 7.16
CA SER A 97 8.42 3.90 7.17
C SER A 97 7.11 3.10 7.08
N VAL A 98 6.03 3.49 7.77
CA VAL A 98 4.75 2.74 7.69
C VAL A 98 3.81 3.32 6.63
N SER A 99 3.72 4.64 6.52
CA SER A 99 2.90 5.34 5.51
C SER A 99 3.25 6.82 5.44
N ARG A 100 2.80 7.53 4.40
CA ARG A 100 3.00 8.98 4.25
C ARG A 100 1.71 9.67 3.82
N PHE A 101 1.53 10.94 4.19
CA PHE A 101 0.44 11.79 3.71
C PHE A 101 1.03 13.02 3.02
N VAL A 102 1.00 13.05 1.69
CA VAL A 102 1.70 14.08 0.90
C VAL A 102 0.73 14.70 -0.09
N ARG A 103 0.53 16.03 -0.02
CA ARG A 103 -0.39 16.77 -0.89
C ARG A 103 -1.77 16.11 -0.97
N GLN A 104 -2.31 15.69 0.17
CA GLN A 104 -3.61 15.01 0.29
C GLN A 104 -3.73 13.69 -0.49
N LYS A 105 -2.60 13.04 -0.80
CA LYS A 105 -2.57 11.68 -1.34
C LYS A 105 -2.31 10.68 -0.22
N LEU A 106 -3.05 9.57 -0.26
CA LEU A 106 -2.85 8.40 0.60
C LEU A 106 -1.66 7.61 0.05
N LEU A 107 -0.53 7.61 0.75
CA LEU A 107 0.64 6.81 0.39
C LEU A 107 0.81 5.67 1.39
N LEU A 108 0.65 4.43 0.94
CA LEU A 108 0.73 3.23 1.78
C LEU A 108 1.99 2.43 1.44
N ASN A 109 2.76 2.05 2.46
CA ASN A 109 4.04 1.38 2.26
C ASN A 109 3.86 -0.13 2.12
N LEU A 110 4.66 -0.77 1.26
CA LEU A 110 4.67 -2.21 1.06
C LEU A 110 5.78 -2.93 1.83
N ALA A 111 6.73 -2.21 2.44
CA ALA A 111 7.84 -2.84 3.16
C ALA A 111 7.37 -3.78 4.30
N PRO A 112 6.42 -3.39 5.18
CA PRO A 112 5.92 -4.29 6.22
C PRO A 112 5.23 -5.55 5.67
N VAL A 113 4.62 -5.45 4.48
CA VAL A 113 3.98 -6.59 3.80
C VAL A 113 5.04 -7.54 3.23
N GLU A 114 6.13 -7.01 2.67
CA GLU A 114 7.27 -7.83 2.21
C GLU A 114 7.94 -8.56 3.38
N GLU A 115 8.13 -7.88 4.51
CA GLU A 115 8.67 -8.46 5.73
C GLU A 115 7.78 -9.58 6.26
N ARG A 116 6.46 -9.36 6.33
CA ARG A 116 5.49 -10.41 6.71
C ARG A 116 5.54 -11.58 5.74
N LYS A 117 5.56 -11.33 4.43
CA LYS A 117 5.67 -12.37 3.38
C LYS A 117 6.87 -13.27 3.62
N LYS A 118 8.04 -12.67 3.86
CA LYS A 118 9.29 -13.40 4.13
C LYS A 118 9.20 -14.20 5.44
N ALA A 119 8.74 -13.57 6.53
CA ALA A 119 8.66 -14.21 7.84
C ALA A 119 7.69 -15.40 7.89
N ALA A 120 6.56 -15.29 7.19
CA ALA A 120 5.53 -16.34 7.14
C ALA A 120 5.68 -17.30 5.94
N GLY A 121 6.71 -17.12 5.10
CA GLY A 121 6.94 -17.99 3.93
C GLY A 121 5.81 -17.95 2.89
N LEU A 122 5.13 -16.81 2.75
CA LEU A 122 3.93 -16.69 1.91
C LEU A 122 4.29 -16.60 0.43
N THR A 123 3.58 -17.37 -0.40
CA THR A 123 3.67 -17.23 -1.87
C THR A 123 2.70 -16.18 -2.40
N ASP A 124 1.45 -16.20 -1.91
CA ASP A 124 0.46 -15.14 -2.11
C ASP A 124 0.18 -14.45 -0.78
N ILE A 125 0.46 -13.14 -0.71
CA ILE A 125 0.23 -12.37 0.51
C ILE A 125 -1.27 -12.23 0.82
N ARG A 126 -2.15 -12.39 -0.17
CA ARG A 126 -3.61 -12.25 0.00
C ARG A 126 -4.24 -13.41 0.77
N THR A 127 -3.48 -14.43 1.11
CA THR A 127 -3.94 -15.52 2.00
C THR A 127 -3.67 -15.22 3.47
N ASP A 128 -3.00 -14.12 3.80
CA ASP A 128 -2.68 -13.74 5.18
C ASP A 128 -3.51 -12.50 5.59
N ALA A 129 -4.27 -12.65 6.68
CA ALA A 129 -5.17 -11.61 7.17
C ALA A 129 -4.44 -10.34 7.63
N PHE A 130 -3.14 -10.43 7.97
CA PHE A 130 -2.30 -9.27 8.29
C PHE A 130 -2.37 -8.22 7.18
N VAL A 131 -2.35 -8.63 5.90
CA VAL A 131 -2.30 -7.71 4.76
C VAL A 131 -3.56 -6.86 4.70
N TYR A 132 -4.71 -7.49 4.91
CA TYR A 132 -6.01 -6.83 4.91
C TYR A 132 -6.14 -5.90 6.12
N ALA A 133 -5.78 -6.38 7.32
CA ALA A 133 -5.78 -5.57 8.54
C ALA A 133 -4.85 -4.35 8.43
N TYR A 134 -3.68 -4.54 7.81
CA TYR A 134 -2.70 -3.50 7.56
C TYR A 134 -3.25 -2.41 6.63
N PHE A 135 -3.80 -2.77 5.46
CA PHE A 135 -4.40 -1.79 4.56
C PHE A 135 -5.64 -1.12 5.14
N TYR A 136 -6.54 -1.88 5.78
CA TYR A 136 -7.73 -1.33 6.44
C TYR A 136 -7.35 -0.28 7.50
N GLY A 137 -6.41 -0.64 8.38
CA GLY A 137 -5.90 0.26 9.41
C GLY A 137 -5.27 1.52 8.85
N LEU A 138 -4.41 1.39 7.82
CA LEU A 138 -3.79 2.54 7.17
C LEU A 138 -4.81 3.44 6.48
N CYS A 139 -5.84 2.89 5.85
CA CYS A 139 -6.92 3.66 5.23
C CYS A 139 -7.67 4.50 6.28
N ILE A 140 -8.09 3.89 7.40
CA ILE A 140 -8.72 4.61 8.52
C ILE A 140 -7.80 5.70 9.07
N HIS A 141 -6.55 5.35 9.33
CA HIS A 141 -5.57 6.25 9.89
C HIS A 141 -5.33 7.47 8.99
N LYS A 142 -5.11 7.25 7.70
CA LYS A 142 -4.92 8.36 6.76
C LYS A 142 -6.20 9.12 6.45
N LEU A 143 -7.37 8.49 6.60
CA LEU A 143 -8.66 9.19 6.58
C LEU A 143 -8.79 10.19 7.72
N ALA A 144 -8.42 9.79 8.94
CA ALA A 144 -8.44 10.68 10.10
C ALA A 144 -7.53 11.89 9.90
N HIS A 145 -6.41 11.72 9.18
CA HIS A 145 -5.51 12.82 8.84
C HIS A 145 -6.07 13.89 7.89
N PHE A 146 -7.25 13.69 7.28
CA PHE A 146 -7.95 14.79 6.60
C PHE A 146 -8.54 15.82 7.58
N PHE A 147 -8.80 15.42 8.82
CA PHE A 147 -9.44 16.28 9.84
C PHE A 147 -8.45 16.78 10.88
N ASP A 148 -7.37 16.05 11.11
CA ASP A 148 -6.29 16.48 11.99
C ASP A 148 -4.93 15.94 11.52
N VAL A 149 -3.98 16.84 11.24
CA VAL A 149 -2.64 16.46 10.77
C VAL A 149 -1.83 15.81 11.90
N VAL A 150 -2.13 16.15 13.16
CA VAL A 150 -1.40 15.67 14.33
C VAL A 150 -2.17 14.54 15.00
N HIS A 151 -1.44 13.53 15.50
CA HIS A 151 -2.03 12.49 16.35
C HIS A 151 -2.43 13.09 17.70
N GLY A 152 -3.72 13.41 17.83
CA GLY A 152 -4.34 13.92 19.04
C GLY A 152 -5.76 13.41 19.20
N THR A 153 -6.48 13.92 20.21
CA THR A 153 -7.83 13.44 20.56
C THR A 153 -8.83 13.50 19.41
N ARG A 154 -8.70 14.50 18.52
CA ARG A 154 -9.56 14.63 17.34
C ARG A 154 -9.23 13.59 16.27
N HIS A 155 -7.96 13.31 16.02
CA HIS A 155 -7.53 12.22 15.14
C HIS A 155 -8.09 10.88 15.64
N ASP A 156 -7.94 10.59 16.94
CA ASP A 156 -8.39 9.33 17.54
C ASP A 156 -9.92 9.17 17.53
N PHE A 157 -10.63 10.29 17.72
CA PHE A 157 -12.07 10.36 17.53
C PHE A 157 -12.45 9.93 16.11
N PHE A 158 -11.88 10.54 15.08
CA PHE A 158 -12.21 10.18 13.69
C PHE A 158 -11.80 8.77 13.32
N MET A 159 -10.67 8.26 13.82
CA MET A 159 -10.33 6.84 13.63
C MET A 159 -11.41 5.91 14.19
N SER A 160 -11.93 6.22 15.38
CA SER A 160 -12.98 5.43 16.03
C SER A 160 -14.30 5.51 15.25
N GLU A 161 -14.70 6.71 14.82
CA GLU A 161 -15.90 6.92 14.02
C GLU A 161 -15.84 6.17 12.68
N TYR A 162 -14.69 6.23 11.98
CA TYR A 162 -14.54 5.49 10.73
C TYR A 162 -14.61 3.98 10.94
N ARG A 163 -13.98 3.45 11.99
CA ARG A 163 -14.08 2.02 12.32
C ARG A 163 -15.52 1.62 12.57
N ALA A 164 -16.25 2.38 13.38
CA ALA A 164 -17.66 2.09 13.63
C ALA A 164 -18.46 2.09 12.32
N ASN A 165 -18.29 3.12 11.49
CA ASN A 165 -19.00 3.28 10.23
C ASN A 165 -18.69 2.20 9.18
N TYR A 166 -17.48 1.64 9.16
CA TYR A 166 -17.05 0.63 8.19
C TYR A 166 -17.01 -0.80 8.75
N SER A 167 -17.31 -0.98 10.04
CA SER A 167 -17.16 -2.25 10.77
C SER A 167 -17.88 -3.43 10.10
N GLN A 168 -19.13 -3.24 9.68
CA GLN A 168 -19.90 -4.30 9.04
C GLN A 168 -19.24 -4.77 7.74
N ARG A 169 -18.88 -3.84 6.84
CA ARG A 169 -18.25 -4.16 5.55
C ARG A 169 -16.85 -4.77 5.74
N TRP A 170 -16.14 -4.33 6.77
CA TRP A 170 -14.86 -4.94 7.16
C TRP A 170 -15.04 -6.41 7.57
N VAL A 171 -16.03 -6.71 8.41
CA VAL A 171 -16.36 -8.09 8.81
C VAL A 171 -16.79 -8.93 7.61
N GLU A 172 -17.62 -8.38 6.73
CA GLU A 172 -18.06 -9.06 5.50
C GLU A 172 -16.88 -9.40 4.59
N LEU A 173 -15.93 -8.48 4.40
CA LEU A 173 -14.69 -8.74 3.65
C LEU A 173 -13.87 -9.87 4.29
N LEU A 174 -13.65 -9.83 5.60
CA LEU A 174 -12.89 -10.87 6.30
C LEU A 174 -13.51 -12.25 6.09
N LEU A 175 -14.83 -12.38 6.27
CA LEU A 175 -15.56 -13.62 6.06
C LEU A 175 -15.47 -14.09 4.61
N ALA A 176 -15.62 -13.18 3.63
CA ALA A 176 -15.50 -13.51 2.20
C ALA A 176 -14.10 -14.00 1.82
N ARG A 177 -13.06 -13.56 2.54
CA ARG A 177 -11.67 -14.03 2.38
C ARG A 177 -11.36 -15.29 3.21
N GLY A 178 -12.32 -15.82 3.96
CA GLY A 178 -12.15 -17.00 4.80
C GLY A 178 -11.43 -16.74 6.12
N PHE A 179 -11.35 -15.49 6.56
CA PHE A 179 -10.74 -15.10 7.83
C PHE A 179 -11.79 -14.99 8.93
N ASP A 180 -11.47 -15.50 10.12
CA ASP A 180 -12.30 -15.33 11.31
C ASP A 180 -12.14 -13.91 11.88
N PRO A 181 -13.19 -13.07 11.90
CA PRO A 181 -13.08 -11.69 12.36
C PRO A 181 -12.60 -11.54 13.80
N ILE A 182 -12.98 -12.47 14.69
CA ILE A 182 -12.59 -12.44 16.11
C ILE A 182 -11.08 -12.67 16.24
N THR A 183 -10.56 -13.65 15.50
CA THR A 183 -9.12 -13.95 15.47
C THR A 183 -8.33 -12.79 14.88
N VAL A 184 -8.79 -12.19 13.78
CA VAL A 184 -8.12 -11.04 13.15
C VAL A 184 -8.05 -9.84 14.09
N GLU A 185 -9.16 -9.52 14.76
CA GLU A 185 -9.24 -8.44 15.74
C GLU A 185 -8.27 -8.66 16.91
N ARG A 186 -8.16 -9.90 17.40
CA ARG A 186 -7.24 -10.26 18.50
C ARG A 186 -5.78 -10.20 18.07
N GLU A 187 -5.43 -10.75 16.92
CA GLU A 187 -4.03 -10.93 16.49
C GLU A 187 -3.45 -9.67 15.85
N TYR A 188 -4.27 -8.92 15.13
CA TYR A 188 -3.86 -7.73 14.39
C TYR A 188 -4.48 -6.46 14.96
N GLN A 189 -4.81 -6.48 16.25
CA GLN A 189 -5.37 -5.33 16.95
C GLN A 189 -4.51 -4.08 16.72
N LYS A 190 -3.18 -4.20 16.72
CA LYS A 190 -2.29 -3.06 16.48
C LYS A 190 -2.48 -2.45 15.09
N GLN A 191 -2.58 -3.29 14.06
CA GLN A 191 -2.81 -2.85 12.69
C GLN A 191 -4.22 -2.28 12.53
N CYS A 192 -5.23 -2.82 13.20
CA CYS A 192 -6.58 -2.27 13.15
C CYS A 192 -6.72 -0.98 13.96
N TRP A 193 -6.06 -0.87 15.12
CA TRP A 193 -6.34 0.12 16.17
C TRP A 193 -5.28 1.18 16.39
N GLN A 194 -4.02 0.79 16.32
CA GLN A 194 -2.87 1.55 16.80
C GLN A 194 -1.88 1.81 15.67
N VAL A 195 -2.35 2.04 14.45
CA VAL A 195 -1.48 2.51 13.36
C VAL A 195 -0.95 3.88 13.74
N VAL A 196 0.13 3.88 14.50
CA VAL A 196 0.85 5.03 15.04
C VAL A 196 2.30 4.74 14.70
N ASP A 197 2.81 5.58 13.80
CA ASP A 197 4.21 5.79 13.36
C ASP A 197 5.16 4.59 13.30
#